data_AF-A0A5P8YK09-F1
#
_entry.id   AF-A0A5P8YK09-F1
#
_cell.length_a   1.000
_cell.length_b   1.000
_cell.length_c   1.000
_cell.angle_alpha   90.00
_cell.angle_beta   90.00
_cell.angle_gamma   90.00
#
_symmetry.space_group_name_H-M   'P 1'
#
loop_
_entity.id
_entity.type
_entity.pdbx_description
1 polymer ?
#
loop_
_entity_poly.entity_id
_entity_poly.type
_entity_poly.pdbx_seq_one_letter_code
_entity_poly.pdbx_strand_id
1 'polypeptide(L)'
;MKSKNKISHLLLACSLLAASLSAFALTGDTEQPAEVKSDKQTLDMETNTVTFIDNVVIKQGTIEIKADKVVVTRPGGDQSKMIIEGFGNPVTFYQMQDSGKPVKGHGQKLRYEIANDFVVLTGDAYLEQLDSNIKGDRITYLVKKQQMEAFSDKGKRVTTVLLPSQLQDKGPAASGQKKSK
;
A
#
# COMPACT_ATOMS: atom_id res chain seq x y z
N MET A 1 -47.03 16.06 60.49
CA MET A 1 -46.28 15.34 61.55
C MET A 1 -45.24 14.47 60.87
N LYS A 2 -43.97 14.62 61.27
CA LYS A 2 -42.71 13.83 61.08
C LYS A 2 -42.87 12.48 60.32
N SER A 3 -41.97 12.02 59.42
CA SER A 3 -40.51 11.96 59.59
C SER A 3 -39.77 11.43 58.33
N LYS A 4 -38.78 12.20 57.87
CA LYS A 4 -37.36 11.86 57.54
C LYS A 4 -36.99 10.73 56.55
N ASN A 5 -36.25 11.19 55.54
CA ASN A 5 -35.31 10.50 54.64
C ASN A 5 -34.43 9.43 55.32
N LYS A 6 -34.11 8.37 54.56
CA LYS A 6 -32.91 7.56 54.76
C LYS A 6 -32.08 7.52 53.48
N ILE A 7 -30.83 7.88 53.67
CA ILE A 7 -29.70 7.91 52.74
C ILE A 7 -29.28 6.48 52.41
N SER A 8 -28.95 6.20 51.14
CA SER A 8 -27.97 5.16 50.82
C SER A 8 -27.16 5.59 49.60
N HIS A 9 -25.99 6.16 49.87
CA HIS A 9 -24.92 6.30 48.89
C HIS A 9 -24.32 4.91 48.66
N LEU A 10 -24.46 4.37 47.45
CA LEU A 10 -23.61 3.26 46.98
C LEU A 10 -22.64 3.83 45.94
N LEU A 11 -21.46 4.19 46.42
CA LEU A 11 -20.24 4.36 45.63
C LEU A 11 -19.65 2.97 45.30
N LEU A 12 -18.72 2.95 44.33
CA LEU A 12 -17.83 1.85 43.90
C LEU A 12 -18.46 0.82 42.94
N ALA A 13 -17.84 0.42 41.82
CA ALA A 13 -16.46 0.60 41.38
C ALA A 13 -16.34 0.41 39.87
N CYS A 14 -15.30 1.07 39.33
CA CYS A 14 -14.68 0.90 38.03
C CYS A 14 -14.78 -0.51 37.43
N SER A 15 -15.23 -0.57 36.18
CA SER A 15 -14.64 -1.41 35.14
C SER A 15 -15.01 -0.84 33.78
N LEU A 16 -14.54 0.37 33.47
CA LEU A 16 -14.27 0.68 32.06
C LEU A 16 -13.15 -0.29 31.64
N LEU A 17 -13.52 -1.45 31.12
CA LEU A 17 -12.68 -2.18 30.19
C LEU A 17 -12.61 -1.33 28.92
N ALA A 18 -11.78 -0.28 28.97
CA ALA A 18 -11.11 0.20 27.79
C ALA A 18 -10.15 -0.93 27.38
N ALA A 19 -10.69 -1.96 26.75
CA ALA A 19 -9.89 -2.80 25.88
C ALA A 19 -9.36 -1.84 24.82
N SER A 20 -8.13 -1.39 25.01
CA SER A 20 -7.32 -0.85 23.94
C SER A 20 -7.18 -1.95 22.91
N LEU A 21 -8.17 -2.05 22.02
CA LEU A 21 -7.99 -2.72 20.76
C LEU A 21 -6.87 -1.95 20.08
N SER A 22 -5.68 -2.51 20.15
CA SER A 22 -4.59 -2.14 19.25
C SER A 22 -5.05 -2.53 17.85
N ALA A 23 -5.92 -1.71 17.25
CA ALA A 23 -6.31 -1.80 15.88
C ALA A 23 -5.13 -1.29 15.04
N PHE A 24 -4.05 -2.06 14.98
CA PHE A 24 -3.10 -1.97 13.88
C PHE A 24 -3.76 -2.59 12.64
N ALA A 25 -4.78 -1.91 12.12
CA ALA A 25 -5.28 -2.17 10.79
C ALA A 25 -4.83 -0.98 9.94
N LEU A 26 -3.61 -1.06 9.44
CA LEU A 26 -3.14 -0.11 8.45
C LEU A 26 -2.59 -0.89 7.26
N THR A 27 -3.48 -1.00 6.28
CA THR A 27 -3.35 -0.53 4.89
C THR A 27 -4.76 -0.66 4.29
N GLY A 28 -5.52 0.44 4.27
CA GLY A 28 -6.94 0.46 3.86
C GLY A 28 -7.18 0.67 2.37
N ASP A 29 -6.11 0.90 1.59
CA ASP A 29 -6.20 1.20 0.17
C ASP A 29 -6.94 0.10 -0.60
N THR A 30 -6.58 -1.17 -0.39
CA THR A 30 -7.19 -2.31 -1.09
C THR A 30 -8.69 -2.47 -0.81
N GLU A 31 -9.17 -1.94 0.32
CA GLU A 31 -10.60 -1.92 0.69
C GLU A 31 -11.34 -0.72 0.09
N GLN A 32 -10.63 0.28 -0.43
CA GLN A 32 -11.24 1.42 -1.11
C GLN A 32 -11.69 1.04 -2.53
N PRO A 33 -12.75 1.69 -3.05
CA PRO A 33 -13.12 1.57 -4.45
C PRO A 33 -11.96 1.97 -5.38
N ALA A 34 -11.80 1.22 -6.47
CA ALA A 34 -10.89 1.59 -7.55
C ALA A 34 -11.63 2.45 -8.61
N GLU A 35 -11.07 3.62 -8.93
CA GLU A 35 -11.49 4.47 -10.04
C GLU A 35 -10.49 4.34 -11.20
N VAL A 36 -10.98 4.19 -12.43
CA VAL A 36 -10.13 4.18 -13.64
C VAL A 36 -10.62 5.26 -14.60
N LYS A 37 -9.69 6.08 -15.08
CA LYS A 37 -9.92 7.11 -16.11
C LYS A 37 -9.03 6.81 -17.32
N SER A 38 -9.58 6.93 -18.53
CA SER A 38 -8.87 6.75 -19.79
C SER A 38 -9.64 7.40 -20.93
N ASP A 39 -9.01 7.58 -22.09
CA ASP A 39 -9.70 8.12 -23.27
C ASP A 39 -10.58 7.06 -23.95
N LYS A 40 -10.17 5.79 -23.89
CA LYS A 40 -10.91 4.66 -24.45
C LYS A 40 -10.96 3.48 -23.48
N GLN A 41 -12.01 2.69 -23.60
CA GLN A 41 -12.15 1.41 -22.91
C GLN A 41 -12.76 0.36 -23.82
N THR A 42 -12.36 -0.89 -23.65
CA THR A 42 -13.00 -2.07 -24.25
C THR A 42 -13.27 -3.11 -23.17
N LEU A 43 -14.39 -3.82 -23.29
CA LEU A 43 -14.79 -4.90 -22.40
C LEU A 43 -14.96 -6.17 -23.23
N ASP A 44 -14.23 -7.20 -22.85
CA ASP A 44 -14.40 -8.56 -23.34
C ASP A 44 -15.08 -9.40 -22.25
N MET A 45 -16.33 -9.77 -22.49
CA MET A 45 -17.14 -10.57 -21.56
C MET A 45 -16.78 -12.05 -21.58
N GLU A 46 -16.23 -12.57 -22.68
CA GLU A 46 -15.83 -13.97 -22.79
C GLU A 46 -14.60 -14.22 -21.91
N THR A 47 -13.63 -13.33 -21.96
CA THR A 47 -12.38 -13.44 -21.19
C THR A 47 -12.44 -12.73 -19.83
N ASN A 48 -13.54 -12.04 -19.49
CA ASN A 48 -13.67 -11.19 -18.31
C ASN A 48 -12.52 -10.18 -18.17
N THR A 49 -12.18 -9.55 -19.30
CA THR A 49 -11.06 -8.61 -19.41
C THR A 49 -11.56 -7.22 -19.79
N VAL A 50 -11.05 -6.21 -19.09
CA VAL A 50 -11.28 -4.79 -19.41
C VAL A 50 -9.96 -4.18 -19.84
N THR A 51 -9.93 -3.52 -20.99
CA THR A 51 -8.74 -2.80 -21.46
C THR A 51 -9.02 -1.31 -21.52
N PHE A 52 -8.17 -0.52 -20.87
CA PHE A 52 -8.17 0.94 -20.87
C PHE A 52 -6.99 1.42 -21.72
N ILE A 53 -7.20 2.43 -22.56
CA ILE A 53 -6.23 2.87 -23.56
C ILE A 53 -6.17 4.40 -23.56
N ASP A 54 -4.95 4.92 -23.69
CA ASP A 54 -4.55 6.32 -23.72
C ASP A 54 -4.84 7.06 -22.40
N ASN A 55 -3.81 7.73 -21.87
CA ASN A 55 -3.87 8.57 -20.65
C ASN A 55 -4.51 7.86 -19.43
N VAL A 56 -4.18 6.57 -19.23
CA VAL A 56 -4.85 5.77 -18.20
C VAL A 56 -4.36 6.17 -16.81
N VAL A 57 -5.29 6.47 -15.91
CA VAL A 57 -5.05 6.73 -14.49
C VAL A 57 -5.96 5.84 -13.65
N ILE A 58 -5.37 5.00 -12.80
CA ILE A 58 -6.07 4.21 -11.79
C ILE A 58 -5.82 4.83 -10.43
N LYS A 59 -6.86 4.99 -9.62
CA LYS A 59 -6.75 5.39 -8.21
C LYS A 59 -7.49 4.41 -7.31
N GLN A 60 -6.86 4.01 -6.22
CA GLN A 60 -7.46 3.17 -5.18
C GLN A 60 -6.92 3.59 -3.81
N GLY A 61 -7.74 4.29 -3.03
CA GLY A 61 -7.25 4.95 -1.81
C GLY A 61 -6.09 5.91 -2.15
N THR A 62 -4.92 5.65 -1.57
CA THR A 62 -3.69 6.41 -1.87
C THR A 62 -2.89 5.87 -3.06
N ILE A 63 -3.22 4.67 -3.55
CA ILE A 63 -2.54 4.06 -4.70
C ILE A 63 -2.94 4.82 -5.96
N GLU A 64 -1.95 5.20 -6.76
CA GLU A 64 -2.14 5.76 -8.10
C GLU A 64 -1.23 5.04 -9.10
N ILE A 65 -1.81 4.58 -10.21
CA ILE A 65 -1.08 3.97 -11.34
C ILE A 65 -1.39 4.80 -12.59
N LYS A 66 -0.35 5.18 -13.35
CA LYS A 66 -0.49 5.86 -14.65
C LYS A 66 0.20 5.07 -15.74
N ALA A 67 -0.46 4.90 -16.88
CA ALA A 67 0.03 4.10 -18.00
C ALA A 67 -0.59 4.55 -19.33
N ASP A 68 0.02 4.14 -20.45
CA ASP A 68 -0.55 4.34 -21.79
C ASP A 68 -1.67 3.32 -22.06
N LYS A 69 -1.53 2.11 -21.51
CA LYS A 69 -2.54 1.04 -21.60
C LYS A 69 -2.60 0.27 -20.29
N VAL A 70 -3.81 -0.09 -19.87
CA VAL A 70 -4.05 -1.00 -18.74
C VAL A 70 -4.96 -2.12 -19.17
N VAL A 71 -4.61 -3.35 -18.81
CA VAL A 71 -5.46 -4.53 -18.94
C VAL A 71 -5.81 -5.02 -17.54
N VAL A 72 -7.10 -5.12 -17.24
CA VAL A 72 -7.62 -5.66 -15.98
C VAL A 72 -8.30 -6.98 -16.26
N THR A 73 -7.85 -8.04 -15.60
CA THR A 73 -8.41 -9.40 -15.75
C THR A 73 -8.94 -9.88 -14.41
N ARG A 74 -10.08 -10.59 -14.44
CA ARG A 74 -10.68 -11.26 -13.28
C ARG A 74 -10.72 -12.76 -13.53
N PRO A 75 -9.69 -13.52 -13.11
CA PRO A 75 -9.65 -14.96 -13.31
C PRO A 75 -10.88 -15.66 -12.73
N GLY A 76 -11.62 -16.38 -13.56
CA GLY A 76 -12.86 -17.05 -13.17
C GLY A 76 -13.98 -16.10 -12.72
N GLY A 77 -13.91 -14.81 -13.07
CA GLY A 77 -14.86 -13.78 -12.63
C GLY A 77 -14.70 -13.33 -11.17
N ASP A 78 -13.68 -13.83 -10.46
CA ASP A 78 -13.44 -13.54 -9.05
C ASP A 78 -12.80 -12.14 -8.87
N GLN A 79 -13.54 -11.22 -8.24
CA GLN A 79 -13.07 -9.86 -7.98
C GLN A 79 -11.86 -9.82 -7.05
N SER A 80 -11.73 -10.78 -6.13
CA SER A 80 -10.60 -10.83 -5.19
C SER A 80 -9.28 -11.20 -5.89
N LYS A 81 -9.36 -11.90 -7.03
CA LYS A 81 -8.20 -12.33 -7.84
C LYS A 81 -7.86 -11.36 -8.97
N MET A 82 -8.37 -10.13 -8.91
CA MET A 82 -8.14 -9.14 -9.95
C MET A 82 -6.63 -8.89 -10.16
N ILE A 83 -6.25 -8.84 -11.43
CA ILE A 83 -4.89 -8.53 -11.88
C ILE A 83 -4.96 -7.29 -12.75
N ILE A 84 -4.10 -6.31 -12.46
CA ILE A 84 -3.95 -5.07 -13.23
C ILE A 84 -2.59 -5.12 -13.92
N GLU A 85 -2.55 -5.08 -15.24
CA GLU A 85 -1.33 -4.99 -16.04
C GLU A 85 -1.26 -3.65 -16.78
N GLY A 86 -0.36 -2.78 -16.35
CA GLY A 86 -0.07 -1.49 -16.98
C GLY A 86 1.11 -1.58 -17.94
N PHE A 87 1.04 -0.86 -19.05
CA PHE A 87 2.08 -0.75 -20.06
C PHE A 87 2.25 0.71 -20.48
N GLY A 88 3.50 1.16 -20.62
CA GLY A 88 3.79 2.52 -21.04
C GLY A 88 5.28 2.83 -21.00
N ASN A 89 5.65 4.06 -21.37
CA ASN A 89 7.05 4.50 -21.43
C ASN A 89 7.27 5.80 -20.64
N PRO A 90 7.22 5.80 -19.30
CA PRO A 90 7.02 4.64 -18.42
C PRO A 90 5.59 4.54 -17.86
N VAL A 91 5.27 3.38 -17.29
CA VAL A 91 4.23 3.24 -16.26
C VAL A 91 4.74 3.79 -14.94
N THR A 92 3.90 4.50 -14.19
CA THR A 92 4.24 4.98 -12.85
C THR A 92 3.33 4.37 -11.78
N PHE A 93 3.90 4.11 -10.61
CA PHE A 93 3.22 3.67 -9.40
C PHE A 93 3.46 4.70 -8.29
N TYR A 94 2.45 4.98 -7.49
CA TYR A 94 2.54 5.79 -6.29
C TYR A 94 1.68 5.18 -5.19
N GLN A 95 2.15 5.24 -3.96
CA GLN A 95 1.37 4.95 -2.75
C GLN A 95 1.85 5.82 -1.60
N MET A 96 0.92 6.33 -0.79
CA MET A 96 1.28 6.88 0.52
C MET A 96 1.23 5.76 1.55
N GLN A 97 2.37 5.41 2.14
CA GLN A 97 2.36 4.44 3.22
C GLN A 97 1.77 5.05 4.49
N ASP A 98 1.20 4.17 5.28
CA ASP A 98 0.82 4.31 6.68
C ASP A 98 1.78 5.09 7.58
N SER A 99 3.08 4.97 7.31
CA SER A 99 4.14 5.70 8.02
C SER A 99 4.23 7.18 7.62
N GLY A 100 3.39 7.64 6.68
CA GLY A 100 3.47 8.94 6.03
C GLY A 100 4.57 9.05 4.98
N LYS A 101 5.25 7.95 4.64
CA LYS A 101 6.35 7.92 3.66
C LYS A 101 5.80 7.50 2.29
N PRO A 102 5.95 8.32 1.24
CA PRO A 102 5.50 7.93 -0.09
C PRO A 102 6.46 6.91 -0.70
N VAL A 103 5.88 5.93 -1.39
CA VAL A 103 6.58 5.03 -2.30
C VAL A 103 6.21 5.43 -3.72
N LYS A 104 7.20 5.70 -4.57
CA LYS A 104 6.99 5.93 -5.99
C LYS A 104 7.82 4.94 -6.79
N GLY A 105 7.33 4.51 -7.92
CA GLY A 105 8.09 3.65 -8.82
C GLY A 105 7.71 3.87 -10.26
N HIS A 106 8.57 3.41 -11.16
CA HIS A 106 8.29 3.37 -12.57
C HIS A 106 8.96 2.18 -13.25
N GLY A 107 8.48 1.85 -14.45
CA GLY A 107 9.04 0.84 -15.33
C GLY A 107 8.26 0.81 -16.64
N GLN A 108 8.66 -0.06 -17.57
CA GLN A 108 7.95 -0.21 -18.85
C GLN A 108 6.63 -1.00 -18.69
N LYS A 109 6.60 -1.92 -17.72
CA LYS A 109 5.42 -2.71 -17.35
C LYS A 109 5.21 -2.67 -15.84
N LEU A 110 3.95 -2.58 -15.43
CA LEU A 110 3.50 -2.84 -14.07
C LEU A 110 2.53 -4.02 -14.07
N ARG A 111 2.64 -4.88 -13.05
CA ARG A 111 1.62 -5.88 -12.71
C ARG A 111 1.26 -5.73 -11.25
N TYR A 112 -0.03 -5.60 -10.94
CA TYR A 112 -0.53 -5.57 -9.57
C TYR A 112 -1.56 -6.67 -9.37
N GLU A 113 -1.28 -7.57 -8.42
CA GLU A 113 -2.17 -8.65 -8.02
C GLU A 113 -2.89 -8.28 -6.72
N ILE A 114 -4.19 -8.00 -6.82
CA ILE A 114 -5.00 -7.50 -5.71
C ILE A 114 -5.04 -8.52 -4.56
N ALA A 115 -5.22 -9.82 -4.87
CA ALA A 115 -5.30 -10.88 -3.88
C ALA A 115 -4.08 -10.94 -2.92
N ASN A 116 -2.90 -10.58 -3.44
CA ASN A 116 -1.63 -10.73 -2.75
C ASN A 116 -1.04 -9.39 -2.31
N ASP A 117 -1.70 -8.28 -2.65
CA ASP A 117 -1.17 -6.93 -2.49
C ASP A 117 0.26 -6.82 -3.06
N PHE A 118 0.46 -7.38 -4.27
CA PHE A 118 1.77 -7.64 -4.85
C PHE A 118 1.96 -6.89 -6.16
N VAL A 119 2.89 -5.93 -6.15
CA VAL A 119 3.25 -5.09 -7.30
C VAL A 119 4.57 -5.58 -7.90
N VAL A 120 4.65 -5.63 -9.22
CA VAL A 120 5.85 -5.94 -9.98
C VAL A 120 6.06 -4.86 -11.03
N LEU A 121 7.20 -4.18 -10.97
CA LEU A 121 7.69 -3.27 -12.01
C LEU A 121 8.75 -4.02 -12.83
N THR A 122 8.70 -3.89 -14.15
CA THR A 122 9.65 -4.57 -15.07
C THR A 122 10.04 -3.65 -16.22
N GLY A 123 11.29 -3.77 -16.66
CA GLY A 123 11.89 -2.94 -17.71
C GLY A 123 12.27 -1.57 -17.15
N ASP A 124 13.57 -1.33 -16.99
CA ASP A 124 14.12 -0.12 -16.34
C ASP A 124 13.41 0.21 -15.02
N ALA A 125 13.19 -0.83 -14.20
CA ALA A 125 12.42 -0.72 -12.98
C ALA A 125 13.16 0.15 -11.96
N TYR A 126 12.45 1.14 -11.44
CA TYR A 126 12.90 2.05 -10.41
C TYR A 126 11.85 2.14 -9.32
N LEU A 127 12.31 2.21 -8.07
CA LEU A 127 11.45 2.45 -6.93
C LEU A 127 12.19 3.35 -5.92
N GLU A 128 11.51 4.38 -5.45
CA GLU A 128 11.99 5.33 -4.45
C GLU A 128 11.04 5.40 -3.25
N GLN A 129 11.63 5.54 -2.07
CA GLN A 129 10.92 5.86 -0.86
C GLN A 129 11.70 6.98 -0.17
N LEU A 130 11.08 8.15 -0.05
CA LEU A 130 11.78 9.38 0.33
C LEU A 130 13.02 9.57 -0.56
N ASP A 131 14.21 9.70 0.03
CA ASP A 131 15.48 9.86 -0.67
C ASP A 131 16.24 8.55 -0.98
N SER A 132 15.76 7.40 -0.51
CA SER A 132 16.36 6.10 -0.86
C SER A 132 15.72 5.54 -2.13
N ASN A 133 16.51 4.86 -2.96
CA ASN A 133 16.01 4.31 -4.22
C ASN A 133 16.71 3.01 -4.63
N ILE A 134 16.01 2.25 -5.46
CA ILE A 134 16.42 0.96 -6.01
C ILE A 134 16.20 0.99 -7.53
N LYS A 135 17.19 0.50 -8.28
CA LYS A 135 17.17 0.32 -9.74
C LYS A 135 17.49 -1.12 -10.10
N GLY A 136 16.74 -1.70 -11.03
CA GLY A 136 16.98 -3.03 -11.57
C GLY A 136 16.17 -3.30 -12.83
N ASP A 137 16.25 -4.51 -13.37
CA ASP A 137 15.41 -4.91 -14.51
C ASP A 137 14.00 -5.28 -14.05
N ARG A 138 13.86 -5.75 -12.80
CA ARG A 138 12.58 -6.06 -12.16
C ARG A 138 12.61 -5.73 -10.67
N ILE A 139 11.57 -5.08 -10.18
CA ILE A 139 11.36 -4.80 -8.75
C ILE A 139 10.00 -5.37 -8.34
N THR A 140 9.96 -6.10 -7.23
CA THR A 140 8.74 -6.59 -6.61
C THR A 140 8.48 -5.86 -5.29
N TYR A 141 7.21 -5.65 -4.96
CA TYR A 141 6.78 -4.96 -3.75
C TYR A 141 5.53 -5.63 -3.16
N LEU A 142 5.66 -6.17 -1.95
CA LEU A 142 4.56 -6.66 -1.13
C LEU A 142 4.05 -5.51 -0.27
N VAL A 143 2.95 -4.88 -0.69
CA VAL A 143 2.42 -3.64 -0.11
C VAL A 143 2.13 -3.79 1.38
N LYS A 144 1.37 -4.82 1.77
CA LYS A 144 1.01 -5.08 3.18
C LYS A 144 2.22 -5.36 4.08
N LYS A 145 3.26 -6.01 3.55
CA LYS A 145 4.48 -6.34 4.32
C LYS A 145 5.53 -5.23 4.25
N GLN A 146 5.32 -4.24 3.39
CA GLN A 146 6.30 -3.21 3.05
C GLN A 146 7.67 -3.83 2.66
N GLN A 147 7.65 -4.95 1.94
CA GLN A 147 8.84 -5.71 1.54
C GLN A 147 9.11 -5.53 0.05
N MET A 148 10.37 -5.25 -0.30
CA MET A 148 10.80 -5.00 -1.68
C MET A 148 11.95 -5.94 -2.04
N GLU A 149 11.91 -6.49 -3.25
CA GLU A 149 13.03 -7.23 -3.82
C GLU A 149 13.34 -6.70 -5.22
N ALA A 150 14.61 -6.69 -5.60
CA ALA A 150 15.04 -6.22 -6.90
C ALA A 150 15.95 -7.25 -7.57
N PHE A 151 15.82 -7.36 -8.87
CA PHE A 151 16.49 -8.34 -9.70
C PHE A 151 17.08 -7.66 -10.92
N SER A 152 18.18 -8.21 -11.42
CA SER A 152 18.79 -7.82 -12.68
C SER A 152 18.99 -9.04 -13.56
N ASP A 153 18.91 -8.82 -14.87
CA ASP A 153 19.20 -9.83 -15.87
C ASP A 153 20.70 -10.20 -15.85
N LYS A 154 21.02 -11.31 -16.52
CA LYS A 154 22.40 -11.81 -16.61
C LYS A 154 23.34 -10.73 -17.15
N GLY A 155 24.39 -10.42 -16.38
CA GLY A 155 25.40 -9.43 -16.74
C GLY A 155 25.09 -7.99 -16.32
N LYS A 156 23.90 -7.73 -15.77
CA LYS A 156 23.53 -6.45 -15.15
C LYS A 156 23.61 -6.52 -13.63
N ARG A 157 23.37 -5.40 -12.95
CA ARG A 157 23.38 -5.29 -11.49
C ARG A 157 22.19 -4.47 -11.00
N VAL A 158 21.67 -4.86 -9.84
CA VAL A 158 20.80 -4.00 -9.03
C VAL A 158 21.65 -2.90 -8.40
N THR A 159 21.14 -1.68 -8.40
CA THR A 159 21.75 -0.53 -7.70
C THR A 159 20.79 -0.03 -6.64
N THR A 160 21.27 0.11 -5.41
CA THR A 160 20.50 0.69 -4.30
C THR A 160 21.27 1.86 -3.72
N VAL A 161 20.61 3.01 -3.58
CA VAL A 161 21.13 4.17 -2.87
C VAL A 161 20.38 4.28 -1.55
N LEU A 162 21.12 4.20 -0.44
CA LEU A 162 20.59 4.30 0.91
C LEU A 162 21.00 5.65 1.49
N LEU A 163 20.03 6.44 1.95
CA LEU A 163 20.35 7.69 2.63
C LEU A 163 20.69 7.42 4.10
N PRO A 164 21.86 7.87 4.62
CA PRO A 164 22.31 7.54 5.98
C PRO A 164 21.36 7.94 7.12
N SER A 165 20.61 9.03 6.94
CA SER A 165 19.60 9.48 7.92
C SER A 165 18.42 8.52 8.05
N GLN A 166 18.08 7.79 6.98
CA GLN A 166 16.95 6.87 6.94
C GLN A 166 17.31 5.48 7.51
N LEU A 167 18.60 5.15 7.61
CA LEU A 167 19.07 3.96 8.33
C LEU A 167 18.91 4.11 9.85
N GLN A 168 18.80 5.33 10.36
CA GLN A 168 18.71 5.64 11.79
C GLN A 168 17.28 5.64 12.34
N ASP A 169 16.27 5.64 11.46
CA ASP A 169 14.84 5.63 11.82
C ASP A 169 14.34 4.27 12.37
N LYS A 170 15.20 3.25 12.47
CA LYS A 170 14.96 2.05 13.28
C LYS A 170 15.71 2.13 14.60
N GLY A 171 15.29 3.05 15.47
CA GLY A 171 15.54 2.95 16.91
C GLY A 171 14.37 2.26 17.61
N PRO A 172 14.55 1.14 18.34
CA PRO A 172 13.56 0.74 19.32
C PRO A 172 13.48 1.87 20.35
N ALA A 173 12.25 2.23 20.73
CA ALA A 173 11.98 3.12 21.84
C ALA A 173 12.72 2.63 23.09
N ALA A 174 13.89 3.21 23.37
CA ALA A 174 14.46 3.22 24.69
C ALA A 174 13.57 4.14 25.52
N SER A 175 12.49 3.57 26.07
CA SER A 175 11.74 4.18 27.17
C SER A 175 12.73 4.38 28.31
N GLY A 176 13.28 5.58 28.40
CA GLY A 176 14.13 6.01 29.48
C GLY A 176 13.40 5.81 30.80
N GLN A 177 13.98 4.97 31.65
CA GLN A 177 13.72 4.94 33.08
C GLN A 177 13.86 6.37 33.64
N LYS A 178 12.75 7.02 33.96
CA LYS A 178 12.76 8.05 35.00
C LYS A 178 12.79 7.33 36.35
N LYS A 179 14.00 7.15 36.90
CA LYS A 179 14.19 6.96 38.33
C LYS A 179 13.74 8.25 39.03
N SER A 180 12.63 8.19 39.77
CA SER A 180 12.35 9.21 40.79
C SER A 180 13.32 9.00 41.94
N LYS A 181 14.02 10.07 42.31
CA LYS A 181 14.57 10.23 43.65
C LYS A 181 13.48 10.85 44.53
#